data_AF-A0A1E1KGN0-F1
#
_entry.id   AF-A0A1E1KGN0-F1
#
_cell.length_a   1.000
_cell.length_b   1.000
_cell.length_c   1.000
_cell.angle_alpha   90.00
_cell.angle_beta   90.00
_cell.angle_gamma   90.00
#
_symmetry.space_group_name_H-M   'P 1'
#
loop_
_entity.id
_entity.type
_entity.pdbx_description
1 polymer ?
#
loop_
_entity_poly.entity_id
_entity_poly.type
_entity_poly.pdbx_seq_one_letter_code
_entity_poly.pdbx_strand_id
1 'polypeptide(L)'
;MDVQSRHLKQRASIVASSDSHNIPADPTFPERNSAPGSSPRSLFKHQDGKPFTAHRDSLEVLVYTDGACPLNGQQGSRGGCAFVYLGSDDNPRPWNPPPGAYIIHGAYFFRLEDVGPDGFKYEPTSNRAELRAVVAALSHARTKMFSDDSGNHVEFSKLVIATDSTYLVDGATTWCKTWESNGWLRSCGKPAKNQDLWKLLLERCRTLQTKKSQEIAFWHIPREENETADSVAKYATTRPPRLKFGVPLSGNIPIFIDPSQV
;
A
#
# COMPACT_ATOMS: atom_id res chain seq x y z
N MET A 1 -51.16 34.28 40.11
CA MET A 1 -51.19 32.84 40.39
C MET A 1 -51.83 32.20 39.18
N ASP A 2 -51.09 31.55 38.30
CA ASP A 2 -51.45 30.19 37.92
C ASP A 2 -50.36 29.50 37.08
N VAL A 3 -50.31 28.20 37.28
CA VAL A 3 -49.23 27.26 37.02
C VAL A 3 -49.35 26.78 35.57
N GLN A 4 -48.89 27.56 34.59
CA GLN A 4 -48.83 27.09 33.18
C GLN A 4 -47.62 27.58 32.37
N SER A 5 -46.46 27.81 33.00
CA SER A 5 -45.23 28.15 32.25
C SER A 5 -43.97 27.39 32.70
N ARG A 6 -44.12 26.19 33.28
CA ARG A 6 -42.98 25.34 33.69
C ARG A 6 -43.08 23.87 33.24
N HIS A 7 -43.75 23.59 32.13
CA HIS A 7 -43.85 22.22 31.56
C HIS A 7 -43.39 22.08 30.10
N LEU A 8 -42.50 22.96 29.65
CA LEU A 8 -41.85 22.85 28.33
C LEU A 8 -40.31 22.77 28.37
N LYS A 9 -39.73 22.37 29.51
CA LYS A 9 -38.27 22.14 29.64
C LYS A 9 -37.88 20.77 30.20
N GLN A 10 -38.73 19.75 30.07
CA GLN A 10 -38.40 18.40 30.53
C GLN A 10 -39.02 17.32 29.65
N ARG A 11 -38.59 17.28 28.37
CA ARG A 11 -38.76 16.13 27.46
C ARG A 11 -37.85 16.31 26.24
N ALA A 12 -36.55 16.31 26.49
CA ALA A 12 -35.51 16.18 25.47
C ALA A 12 -34.27 15.54 26.11
N SER A 13 -34.47 14.35 26.67
CA SER A 13 -33.41 13.41 27.00
C SER A 13 -34.09 12.05 26.90
N ILE A 14 -33.71 11.28 25.86
CA ILE A 14 -33.88 9.83 25.68
C ILE A 14 -33.72 9.52 24.16
N VAL A 15 -32.68 8.73 23.88
CA VAL A 15 -32.29 8.07 22.62
C VAL A 15 -31.74 8.95 21.48
N ALA A 16 -30.45 9.27 21.55
CA ALA A 16 -29.59 9.19 20.36
C ALA A 16 -28.74 7.91 20.51
N SER A 17 -29.33 6.75 20.18
CA SER A 17 -28.54 5.54 19.98
C SER A 17 -28.12 5.48 18.52
N SER A 18 -26.81 5.35 18.36
CA SER A 18 -26.10 4.73 17.25
C SER A 18 -26.95 3.84 16.36
N ASP A 19 -27.04 4.17 15.08
CA ASP A 19 -27.16 3.20 14.00
C ASP A 19 -26.34 3.71 12.82
N SER A 20 -25.01 3.63 12.96
CA SER A 20 -24.11 3.61 11.81
C SER A 20 -24.50 2.40 10.98
N HIS A 21 -25.18 2.64 9.87
CA HIS A 21 -25.61 1.61 8.94
C HIS A 21 -24.43 0.70 8.60
N ASN A 22 -24.55 -0.56 8.98
CA ASN A 22 -23.62 -1.61 8.58
C ASN A 22 -23.89 -1.91 7.10
N ILE A 23 -23.37 -1.03 6.22
CA ILE A 23 -23.39 -1.25 4.78
C ILE A 23 -22.53 -2.50 4.54
N PRO A 24 -23.08 -3.56 3.92
CA PRO A 24 -22.29 -4.76 3.62
C PRO A 24 -21.03 -4.36 2.86
N ALA A 25 -19.91 -4.96 3.25
CA ALA A 25 -18.65 -4.82 2.54
C ALA A 25 -18.88 -5.06 1.04
N ASP A 26 -18.49 -4.08 0.22
CA ASP A 26 -18.51 -4.24 -1.23
C ASP A 26 -17.26 -5.04 -1.61
N PRO A 27 -17.39 -6.32 -2.01
CA PRO A 27 -16.24 -7.19 -2.24
C PRO A 27 -15.40 -6.74 -3.45
N THR A 28 -15.82 -5.70 -4.16
CA THR A 28 -15.11 -5.11 -5.29
C THR A 28 -14.16 -3.98 -4.90
N PHE A 29 -14.19 -3.52 -3.65
CA PHE A 29 -13.29 -2.48 -3.12
C PHE A 29 -12.56 -2.95 -1.85
N PRO A 30 -11.32 -2.49 -1.63
CA PRO A 30 -10.60 -2.75 -0.39
C PRO A 30 -11.23 -2.03 0.81
N GLU A 31 -11.08 -2.63 1.99
CA GLU A 31 -11.54 -2.03 3.23
C GLU A 31 -10.46 -1.21 3.94
N ARG A 32 -10.89 -0.31 4.82
CA ARG A 32 -9.98 0.38 5.75
C ARG A 32 -9.77 -0.49 6.97
N ASN A 33 -8.54 -0.89 7.24
CA ASN A 33 -8.19 -1.52 8.51
C ASN A 33 -8.15 -0.44 9.60
N SER A 34 -8.84 -0.68 10.72
CA SER A 34 -8.80 0.20 11.90
C SER A 34 -8.56 -0.64 13.14
N ALA A 35 -7.45 -0.36 13.82
CA ALA A 35 -7.11 -0.95 15.11
C ALA A 35 -6.64 0.15 16.06
N PRO A 36 -7.57 0.92 16.65
CA PRO A 36 -7.24 2.04 17.52
C PRO A 36 -6.33 1.59 18.69
N GLY A 37 -5.25 2.34 18.92
CA GLY A 37 -4.29 2.05 19.99
C GLY A 37 -3.40 0.82 19.76
N SER A 38 -3.48 0.19 18.58
CA SER A 38 -2.59 -0.91 18.19
C SER A 38 -1.65 -0.44 17.07
N SER A 39 -0.46 -1.03 17.04
CA SER A 39 0.50 -0.90 15.94
C SER A 39 0.61 -2.22 15.17
N PRO A 40 1.10 -2.23 13.91
CA PRO A 40 1.37 -3.48 13.23
C PRO A 40 2.37 -4.35 14.00
N ARG A 41 3.38 -3.75 14.64
CA ARG A 41 4.33 -4.46 15.52
C ARG A 41 3.66 -5.18 16.70
N SER A 42 2.55 -4.64 17.20
CA SER A 42 1.79 -5.27 18.29
C SER A 42 0.85 -6.40 17.82
N LEU A 43 0.41 -6.37 16.56
CA LEU A 43 -0.59 -7.31 16.03
C LEU A 43 0.01 -8.39 15.13
N PHE A 44 1.20 -8.16 14.57
CA PHE A 44 1.89 -9.04 13.65
C PHE A 44 3.26 -9.46 14.20
N LYS A 45 3.69 -10.67 13.85
CA LYS A 45 5.00 -11.22 14.25
C LYS A 45 6.10 -10.64 13.37
N HIS A 46 7.15 -10.07 13.98
CA HIS A 46 8.35 -9.57 13.29
C HIS A 46 9.52 -10.54 13.51
N GLN A 47 9.47 -11.71 12.87
CA GLN A 47 10.53 -12.70 12.95
C GLN A 47 11.47 -12.58 11.74
N ASP A 48 12.78 -12.65 11.97
CA ASP A 48 13.78 -12.52 10.90
C ASP A 48 13.56 -13.55 9.79
N GLY A 49 13.55 -13.08 8.54
CA GLY A 49 13.36 -13.90 7.35
C GLY A 49 11.98 -14.56 7.23
N LYS A 50 11.03 -14.26 8.13
CA LYS A 50 9.68 -14.82 8.11
C LYS A 50 8.64 -13.74 7.75
N PRO A 51 7.53 -14.12 7.10
CA PRO A 51 6.44 -13.21 6.81
C PRO A 51 5.85 -12.54 8.05
N PHE A 52 5.38 -11.30 7.91
CA PHE A 52 4.58 -10.64 8.94
C PHE A 52 3.19 -11.27 9.00
N THR A 53 2.98 -12.21 9.91
CA THR A 53 1.68 -12.86 10.13
C THR A 53 1.03 -12.37 11.41
N ALA A 54 -0.29 -12.21 11.45
CA ALA A 54 -0.98 -11.78 12.65
C ALA A 54 -0.79 -12.78 13.80
N HIS A 55 -0.79 -12.29 15.04
CA HIS A 55 -0.77 -13.16 16.23
C HIS A 55 -2.01 -14.05 16.32
N ARG A 56 -3.15 -13.57 15.82
CA ARG A 56 -4.46 -14.24 15.88
C ARG A 56 -4.71 -15.25 14.75
N ASP A 57 -4.10 -15.05 13.58
CA ASP A 57 -4.29 -15.87 12.39
C ASP A 57 -3.02 -15.79 11.54
N SER A 58 -2.37 -16.93 11.29
CA SER A 58 -1.17 -17.00 10.47
C SER A 58 -1.43 -16.76 8.98
N LEU A 59 -2.69 -16.81 8.54
CA LEU A 59 -3.10 -16.52 7.17
C LEU A 59 -3.48 -15.05 6.96
N GLU A 60 -3.55 -14.25 8.03
CA GLU A 60 -3.60 -12.80 7.93
C GLU A 60 -2.18 -12.25 7.90
N VAL A 61 -1.82 -11.64 6.77
CA VAL A 61 -0.47 -11.19 6.48
C VAL A 61 -0.41 -9.68 6.33
N LEU A 62 0.74 -9.11 6.66
CA LEU A 62 1.01 -7.68 6.57
C LEU A 62 2.10 -7.41 5.54
N VAL A 63 1.92 -6.35 4.76
CA VAL A 63 2.95 -5.78 3.90
C VAL A 63 3.07 -4.29 4.19
N TYR A 64 4.29 -3.82 4.40
CA TYR A 64 4.59 -2.39 4.48
C TYR A 64 4.87 -1.86 3.09
N THR A 65 4.41 -0.65 2.78
CA THR A 65 4.63 -0.02 1.48
C THR A 65 5.01 1.44 1.64
N ASP A 66 5.91 1.92 0.78
CA ASP A 66 6.24 3.34 0.69
C ASP A 66 6.63 3.78 -0.72
N GLY A 67 6.46 5.08 -0.98
CA GLY A 67 6.93 5.75 -2.18
C GLY A 67 7.65 7.07 -1.86
N ALA A 68 8.89 7.19 -2.34
CA ALA A 68 9.69 8.40 -2.19
C ALA A 68 9.81 9.14 -3.52
N CYS A 69 9.86 10.47 -3.50
CA CYS A 69 10.22 11.26 -4.70
C CYS A 69 10.91 12.57 -4.30
N PRO A 70 12.24 12.61 -4.22
CA PRO A 70 12.98 13.86 -4.17
C PRO A 70 12.56 14.78 -5.32
N LEU A 71 12.50 16.08 -5.04
CA LEU A 71 12.01 17.11 -5.97
C LEU A 71 10.59 16.81 -6.49
N ASN A 72 9.69 16.35 -5.62
CA ASN A 72 8.33 15.89 -5.94
C ASN A 72 7.60 16.78 -6.97
N GLY A 73 7.39 16.25 -8.18
CA GLY A 73 6.68 16.94 -9.27
C GLY A 73 7.45 18.10 -9.92
N GLN A 74 8.75 18.22 -9.68
CA GLN A 74 9.63 19.23 -10.27
C GLN A 74 10.59 18.59 -11.29
N GLN A 75 11.29 19.44 -12.05
CA GLN A 75 12.30 18.98 -13.01
C GLN A 75 13.40 18.20 -12.28
N GLY A 76 13.76 17.03 -12.83
CA GLY A 76 14.74 16.13 -12.21
C GLY A 76 14.19 15.25 -11.08
N SER A 77 12.87 15.25 -10.86
CA SER A 77 12.22 14.38 -9.90
C SER A 77 12.49 12.90 -10.19
N ARG A 78 12.67 12.12 -9.12
CA ARG A 78 12.95 10.68 -9.21
C ARG A 78 12.13 9.92 -8.18
N GLY A 79 11.10 9.21 -8.61
CA GLY A 79 10.29 8.36 -7.75
C GLY A 79 10.96 7.01 -7.44
N GLY A 80 10.84 6.52 -6.22
CA GLY A 80 11.29 5.19 -5.79
C GLY A 80 10.16 4.48 -5.06
N CYS A 81 9.94 3.21 -5.38
CA CYS A 81 8.88 2.38 -4.83
C CYS A 81 9.47 1.27 -3.97
N ALA A 82 8.87 0.97 -2.82
CA ALA A 82 9.26 -0.16 -2.00
C ALA A 82 8.08 -0.86 -1.31
N PHE A 83 8.21 -2.16 -1.10
CA PHE A 83 7.35 -2.89 -0.17
C PHE A 83 8.15 -3.94 0.61
N VAL A 84 7.74 -4.23 1.85
CA VAL A 84 8.44 -5.14 2.78
C VAL A 84 7.45 -6.15 3.33
N TYR A 85 7.77 -7.44 3.25
CA TYR A 85 6.88 -8.53 3.65
C TYR A 85 7.52 -9.60 4.52
N LEU A 86 8.84 -9.54 4.75
CA LEU A 86 9.51 -10.36 5.76
C LEU A 86 10.05 -9.46 6.86
N GLY A 87 10.08 -9.98 8.08
CA GLY A 87 10.78 -9.35 9.19
C GLY A 87 12.29 -9.34 8.95
N SER A 88 12.92 -8.27 9.41
CA SER A 88 14.35 -8.25 9.73
C SER A 88 14.51 -8.64 11.19
N ASP A 89 15.61 -9.28 11.55
CA ASP A 89 16.06 -9.19 12.94
C ASP A 89 16.18 -7.69 13.28
N ASP A 90 15.71 -7.25 14.46
CA ASP A 90 15.78 -5.87 14.95
C ASP A 90 17.23 -5.35 15.12
N ASN A 91 18.19 -6.01 14.49
CA ASN A 91 19.58 -5.68 14.44
C ASN A 91 19.81 -4.75 13.23
N PRO A 92 19.99 -3.44 13.44
CA PRO A 92 20.20 -2.49 12.35
C PRO A 92 21.51 -2.83 11.63
N ARG A 93 21.40 -3.46 10.46
CA ARG A 93 22.56 -3.73 9.61
C ARG A 93 22.93 -2.45 8.86
N PRO A 94 24.22 -2.11 8.75
CA PRO A 94 24.66 -0.97 7.96
C PRO A 94 24.04 -1.02 6.57
N TRP A 95 23.29 0.01 6.25
CA TRP A 95 22.54 0.09 5.01
C TRP A 95 23.50 0.34 3.84
N ASN A 96 24.01 -0.74 3.23
CA ASN A 96 24.86 -0.71 2.04
C ASN A 96 24.40 -1.77 1.02
N PRO A 97 23.23 -1.56 0.38
CA PRO A 97 22.70 -2.48 -0.62
C PRO A 97 23.68 -2.66 -1.81
N PRO A 98 23.95 -3.89 -2.28
CA PRO A 98 24.75 -4.10 -3.48
C PRO A 98 24.17 -3.32 -4.67
N PRO A 99 25.01 -2.72 -5.53
CA PRO A 99 24.56 -2.15 -6.79
C PRO A 99 23.74 -3.19 -7.59
N GLY A 100 22.49 -2.86 -7.92
CA GLY A 100 21.60 -3.77 -8.65
C GLY A 100 20.79 -4.74 -7.79
N ALA A 101 20.87 -4.68 -6.46
CA ALA A 101 19.90 -5.39 -5.60
C ALA A 101 18.49 -4.84 -5.85
N TYR A 102 17.51 -5.73 -6.04
CA TYR A 102 16.07 -5.41 -6.13
C TYR A 102 15.27 -5.99 -4.96
N ILE A 103 15.92 -6.82 -4.13
CA ILE A 103 15.36 -7.52 -2.97
C ILE A 103 16.42 -7.55 -1.87
N ILE A 104 16.07 -7.16 -0.65
CA ILE A 104 16.93 -7.27 0.54
C ILE A 104 16.07 -7.66 1.73
N HIS A 105 16.32 -8.81 2.36
CA HIS A 105 15.61 -9.26 3.57
C HIS A 105 14.07 -9.12 3.49
N GLY A 106 13.48 -9.49 2.35
CA GLY A 106 12.03 -9.36 2.12
C GLY A 106 11.53 -7.95 1.80
N ALA A 107 12.42 -6.98 1.56
CA ALA A 107 12.09 -5.70 0.95
C ALA A 107 12.31 -5.75 -0.56
N TYR A 108 11.27 -5.52 -1.36
CA TYR A 108 11.35 -5.30 -2.80
C TYR A 108 11.36 -3.82 -3.11
N PHE A 109 12.19 -3.39 -4.07
CA PHE A 109 12.23 -1.98 -4.45
C PHE A 109 12.69 -1.74 -5.88
N PHE A 110 12.25 -0.62 -6.44
CA PHE A 110 12.59 -0.22 -7.80
C PHE A 110 12.33 1.26 -8.05
N ARG A 111 13.07 1.85 -8.99
CA ARG A 111 12.80 3.19 -9.52
C ARG A 111 11.40 3.21 -10.15
N LEU A 112 10.56 4.17 -9.75
CA LEU A 112 9.27 4.43 -10.41
C LEU A 112 9.49 4.62 -11.92
N GLU A 113 8.73 3.91 -12.73
CA GLU A 113 8.84 3.97 -14.19
C GLU A 113 8.42 5.35 -14.73
N ASP A 114 9.10 5.82 -15.77
CA ASP A 114 8.79 7.12 -16.42
C ASP A 114 7.52 7.03 -17.27
N VAL A 115 7.04 5.80 -17.51
CA VAL A 115 5.86 5.46 -18.31
C VAL A 115 4.87 4.71 -17.43
N GLY A 116 3.60 5.12 -17.48
CA GLY A 116 2.50 4.49 -16.77
C GLY A 116 2.04 3.18 -17.41
N PRO A 117 1.10 2.45 -16.77
CA PRO A 117 0.57 1.19 -17.27
C PRO A 117 -0.20 1.32 -18.60
N ASP A 118 -0.59 2.53 -18.97
CA ASP A 118 -1.28 2.87 -20.22
C ASP A 118 -0.32 3.30 -21.34
N GLY A 119 1.00 3.29 -21.09
CA GLY A 119 2.01 3.62 -22.08
C GLY A 119 2.32 5.12 -22.21
N PHE A 120 1.67 6.00 -21.43
CA PHE A 120 1.98 7.42 -21.43
C PHE A 120 3.10 7.79 -20.45
N LYS A 121 3.85 8.86 -20.75
CA LYS A 121 4.85 9.40 -19.83
C LYS A 121 4.19 10.20 -18.71
N TYR A 122 4.71 10.07 -17.49
CA TYR A 122 4.24 10.81 -16.33
C TYR A 122 5.40 11.38 -15.52
N GLU A 123 5.20 12.58 -15.00
CA GLU A 123 6.12 13.17 -14.03
C GLU A 123 6.14 12.33 -12.73
N PRO A 124 7.32 11.94 -12.24
CA PRO A 124 7.45 11.28 -10.96
C PRO A 124 6.93 12.15 -9.80
N THR A 125 6.12 11.54 -8.94
CA THR A 125 5.64 12.15 -7.69
C THR A 125 5.64 11.11 -6.58
N SER A 126 5.62 11.56 -5.32
CA SER A 126 5.47 10.67 -4.16
C SER A 126 4.21 9.81 -4.29
N ASN A 127 3.07 10.44 -4.61
CA ASN A 127 1.79 9.74 -4.74
C ASN A 127 1.80 8.66 -5.84
N ARG A 128 2.49 8.90 -6.97
CA ARG A 128 2.67 7.86 -8.00
C ARG A 128 3.55 6.73 -7.51
N ALA A 129 4.61 7.04 -6.77
CA ALA A 129 5.50 6.04 -6.20
C ALA A 129 4.79 5.16 -5.15
N GLU A 130 4.00 5.77 -4.27
CA GLU A 130 3.18 5.08 -3.26
C GLU A 130 2.19 4.10 -3.92
N LEU A 131 1.41 4.59 -4.90
CA LEU A 131 0.47 3.76 -5.65
C LEU A 131 1.16 2.59 -6.35
N ARG A 132 2.30 2.86 -6.98
CA ARG A 132 3.05 1.86 -7.74
C ARG A 132 3.67 0.80 -6.84
N ALA A 133 4.10 1.16 -5.62
CA ALA A 133 4.59 0.23 -4.61
C ALA A 133 3.52 -0.79 -4.21
N VAL A 134 2.28 -0.31 -3.97
CA VAL A 134 1.14 -1.19 -3.65
C VAL A 134 0.76 -2.10 -4.81
N VAL A 135 0.73 -1.57 -6.05
CA VAL A 135 0.50 -2.39 -7.24
C VAL A 135 1.54 -3.51 -7.36
N ALA A 136 2.81 -3.23 -7.03
CA ALA A 136 3.85 -4.25 -7.01
C ALA A 136 3.60 -5.28 -5.91
N ALA A 137 3.29 -4.85 -4.68
CA ALA A 137 3.01 -5.74 -3.56
C ALA A 137 1.84 -6.69 -3.86
N LEU A 138 0.72 -6.16 -4.36
CA LEU A 138 -0.45 -6.95 -4.76
C LEU A 138 -0.12 -7.94 -5.88
N SER A 139 0.70 -7.53 -6.86
CA SER A 139 1.12 -8.41 -7.95
C SER A 139 2.07 -9.51 -7.46
N HIS A 140 2.91 -9.22 -6.48
CA HIS A 140 3.82 -10.19 -5.88
C HIS A 140 3.07 -11.22 -5.03
N ALA A 141 2.09 -10.76 -4.25
CA ALA A 141 1.21 -11.57 -3.42
C ALA A 141 0.51 -12.69 -4.20
N ARG A 142 0.16 -12.44 -5.46
CA ARG A 142 -0.44 -13.42 -6.38
C ARG A 142 0.44 -14.63 -6.69
N THR A 143 1.76 -14.50 -6.56
CA THR A 143 2.68 -15.45 -7.17
C THR A 143 3.40 -16.32 -6.17
N LYS A 144 4.06 -15.76 -5.14
CA LYS A 144 5.01 -16.52 -4.28
C LYS A 144 5.35 -15.87 -2.93
N MET A 145 4.52 -14.99 -2.36
CA MET A 145 4.93 -14.26 -1.14
C MET A 145 5.11 -15.14 0.10
N PHE A 146 4.30 -16.20 0.23
CA PHE A 146 4.24 -16.99 1.45
C PHE A 146 4.43 -18.47 1.13
N SER A 147 5.36 -19.08 1.87
CA SER A 147 5.65 -20.52 1.83
C SER A 147 5.65 -21.08 3.25
N ASP A 148 5.20 -22.31 3.41
CA ASP A 148 5.34 -23.06 4.66
C ASP A 148 6.80 -23.52 4.86
N ASP A 149 7.08 -24.15 6.00
CA ASP A 149 8.42 -24.67 6.31
C ASP A 149 8.86 -25.81 5.37
N SER A 150 7.94 -26.38 4.58
CA SER A 150 8.23 -27.38 3.54
C SER A 150 8.43 -26.75 2.15
N GLY A 151 8.34 -25.41 2.04
CA GLY A 151 8.49 -24.68 0.79
C GLY A 151 7.23 -24.65 -0.09
N ASN A 152 6.10 -25.20 0.36
CA ASN A 152 4.86 -25.16 -0.39
C ASN A 152 4.25 -23.77 -0.32
N HIS A 153 3.61 -23.33 -1.40
CA HIS A 153 2.91 -22.06 -1.41
C HIS A 153 1.70 -22.08 -0.48
N VAL A 154 1.60 -21.07 0.38
CA VAL A 154 0.44 -20.85 1.25
C VAL A 154 -0.32 -19.63 0.77
N GLU A 155 -1.62 -19.80 0.54
CA GLU A 155 -2.52 -18.69 0.22
C GLU A 155 -2.94 -18.00 1.52
N PHE A 156 -2.79 -16.67 1.58
CA PHE A 156 -3.28 -15.87 2.70
C PHE A 156 -4.80 -15.70 2.63
N SER A 157 -5.47 -15.60 3.78
CA SER A 157 -6.90 -15.25 3.88
C SER A 157 -7.10 -13.74 3.76
N LYS A 158 -6.16 -12.95 4.30
CA LYS A 158 -6.23 -11.49 4.34
C LYS A 158 -4.86 -10.85 4.18
N LEU A 159 -4.75 -9.85 3.32
CA LEU A 159 -3.56 -9.01 3.16
C LEU A 159 -3.84 -7.59 3.67
N VAL A 160 -3.09 -7.19 4.69
CA VAL A 160 -3.10 -5.83 5.25
C VAL A 160 -1.94 -5.04 4.65
N ILE A 161 -2.26 -3.97 3.93
CA ILE A 161 -1.30 -3.02 3.37
C ILE A 161 -1.13 -1.88 4.37
N ALA A 162 0.01 -1.82 5.04
CA ALA A 162 0.38 -0.74 5.93
C ALA A 162 1.18 0.35 5.18
N THR A 163 0.80 1.60 5.40
CA THR A 163 1.46 2.78 4.82
C THR A 163 1.19 4.02 5.68
N ASP A 164 2.09 5.00 5.64
CA ASP A 164 1.89 6.34 6.20
C ASP A 164 1.21 7.31 5.22
N SER A 165 0.81 6.85 4.03
CA SER A 165 0.10 7.66 3.04
C SER A 165 -1.42 7.68 3.28
N THR A 166 -1.92 8.78 3.84
CA THR A 166 -3.37 9.07 3.87
C THR A 166 -3.98 9.09 2.46
N TYR A 167 -3.25 9.63 1.46
CA TYR A 167 -3.68 9.65 0.07
C TYR A 167 -3.99 8.25 -0.47
N LEU A 168 -3.15 7.28 -0.13
CA LEU A 168 -3.33 5.89 -0.54
C LEU A 168 -4.52 5.25 0.18
N VAL A 169 -4.60 5.38 1.50
CA VAL A 169 -5.67 4.73 2.30
C VAL A 169 -7.03 5.33 1.99
N ASP A 170 -7.18 6.65 1.98
CA ASP A 170 -8.44 7.31 1.64
C ASP A 170 -8.82 7.08 0.17
N GLY A 171 -7.83 7.09 -0.72
CA GLY A 171 -8.06 6.83 -2.14
C GLY A 171 -8.58 5.43 -2.41
N ALA A 172 -7.95 4.40 -1.82
CA ALA A 172 -8.34 3.01 -2.02
C ALA A 172 -9.70 2.67 -1.38
N THR A 173 -9.96 3.21 -0.19
CA THR A 173 -11.11 2.81 0.64
C THR A 173 -12.34 3.72 0.52
N THR A 174 -12.15 4.95 0.02
CA THR A 174 -13.23 5.94 -0.08
C THR A 174 -13.34 6.54 -1.48
N TRP A 175 -12.29 7.21 -1.98
CA TRP A 175 -12.42 8.03 -3.18
C TRP A 175 -12.61 7.23 -4.46
N CYS A 176 -11.92 6.09 -4.60
CA CYS A 176 -12.01 5.23 -5.78
C CYS A 176 -13.45 4.77 -6.07
N LYS A 177 -14.25 4.50 -5.05
CA LYS A 177 -15.66 4.12 -5.21
C LYS A 177 -16.48 5.25 -5.84
N THR A 178 -16.29 6.47 -5.36
CA THR A 178 -16.94 7.67 -5.91
C THR A 178 -16.43 7.99 -7.31
N TRP A 179 -15.11 7.88 -7.54
CA TRP A 179 -14.52 8.14 -8.85
C TRP A 179 -14.98 7.12 -9.88
N GLU A 180 -15.00 5.82 -9.57
CA GLU A 180 -15.42 4.83 -10.55
C GLU A 180 -16.90 5.01 -10.95
N SER A 181 -17.78 5.30 -9.99
CA SER A 181 -19.20 5.55 -10.26
C SER A 181 -19.49 6.83 -11.05
N ASN A 182 -18.58 7.80 -11.05
CA ASN A 182 -18.77 9.08 -11.75
C ASN A 182 -17.87 9.27 -12.98
N GLY A 183 -17.34 8.18 -13.56
CA GLY A 183 -16.51 8.24 -14.77
C GLY A 183 -15.08 8.74 -14.51
N TRP A 184 -14.57 8.54 -13.30
CA TRP A 184 -13.25 8.94 -12.80
C TRP A 184 -13.01 10.45 -12.74
N LEU A 185 -14.03 11.18 -12.31
CA LEU A 185 -14.00 12.62 -12.15
C LEU A 185 -13.94 13.00 -10.66
N ARG A 186 -13.23 14.07 -10.35
CA ARG A 186 -13.28 14.72 -9.04
C ARG A 186 -14.51 15.61 -8.95
N SER A 187 -14.85 16.05 -7.74
CA SER A 187 -15.97 16.97 -7.49
C SER A 187 -15.89 18.26 -8.30
N CYS A 188 -14.69 18.70 -8.67
CA CYS A 188 -14.46 19.86 -9.54
C CYS A 188 -14.60 19.58 -11.04
N GLY A 189 -15.10 18.41 -11.44
CA GLY A 189 -15.30 17.99 -12.84
C GLY A 189 -14.01 17.61 -13.59
N LYS A 190 -12.84 17.74 -12.95
CA LYS A 190 -11.55 17.33 -13.55
C LYS A 190 -11.31 15.83 -13.34
N PRO A 191 -10.58 15.15 -14.23
CA PRO A 191 -10.15 13.78 -14.00
C PRO A 191 -9.46 13.57 -12.65
N ALA A 192 -9.66 12.39 -12.06
CA ALA A 192 -8.89 11.93 -10.92
C ALA A 192 -7.40 11.88 -11.28
N LYS A 193 -6.54 12.41 -10.40
CA LYS A 193 -5.09 12.30 -10.61
C LYS A 193 -4.67 10.83 -10.48
N ASN A 194 -3.67 10.42 -11.26
CA ASN A 194 -3.10 9.07 -11.23
C ASN A 194 -4.14 7.96 -11.49
N GLN A 195 -5.16 8.27 -12.29
CA GLN A 195 -6.24 7.34 -12.65
C GLN A 195 -5.71 6.02 -13.24
N ASP A 196 -4.62 6.08 -14.00
CA ASP A 196 -3.91 4.95 -14.59
C ASP A 196 -3.48 3.92 -13.52
N LEU A 197 -2.85 4.39 -12.44
CA LEU A 197 -2.39 3.54 -11.34
C LEU A 197 -3.54 3.12 -10.42
N TRP A 198 -4.52 3.99 -10.17
CA TRP A 198 -5.70 3.63 -9.36
C TRP A 198 -6.52 2.51 -9.99
N LYS A 199 -6.79 2.59 -11.31
CA LYS A 199 -7.48 1.53 -12.04
C LYS A 199 -6.73 0.21 -11.94
N LEU A 200 -5.41 0.24 -12.09
CA LEU A 200 -4.59 -0.96 -11.97
C LEU A 200 -4.59 -1.51 -10.53
N LEU A 201 -4.49 -0.66 -9.51
CA LEU A 201 -4.57 -1.09 -8.11
C LEU A 201 -5.88 -1.81 -7.81
N LEU A 202 -7.02 -1.21 -8.20
CA LEU A 202 -8.34 -1.82 -8.00
C LEU A 202 -8.50 -3.14 -8.75
N GLU A 203 -7.99 -3.23 -9.99
CA GLU A 203 -8.00 -4.47 -10.76
C GLU A 203 -7.20 -5.59 -10.07
N ARG A 204 -6.06 -5.25 -9.44
CA ARG A 204 -5.26 -6.22 -8.66
C ARG A 204 -5.97 -6.63 -7.38
N CYS A 205 -6.57 -5.70 -6.64
CA CYS A 205 -7.39 -6.01 -5.46
C CYS A 205 -8.55 -6.95 -5.81
N ARG A 206 -9.35 -6.60 -6.83
CA ARG A 206 -10.48 -7.41 -7.30
C ARG A 206 -10.05 -8.79 -7.75
N THR A 207 -8.89 -8.92 -8.39
CA THR A 207 -8.36 -10.22 -8.79
C THR A 207 -8.11 -11.13 -7.58
N LEU A 208 -7.56 -10.61 -6.49
CA LEU A 208 -7.33 -11.37 -5.25
C LEU A 208 -8.67 -11.64 -4.52
N GLN A 209 -9.53 -10.63 -4.38
CA GLN A 209 -10.81 -10.76 -3.69
C GLN A 209 -11.77 -11.74 -4.40
N THR A 210 -11.93 -11.64 -5.71
CA THR A 210 -12.96 -12.40 -6.44
C THR A 210 -12.51 -13.76 -6.93
N LYS A 211 -11.22 -13.92 -7.32
CA LYS A 211 -10.72 -15.19 -7.87
C LYS A 211 -10.07 -16.07 -6.82
N LYS A 212 -9.65 -15.50 -5.69
CA LYS A 212 -8.92 -16.19 -4.62
C LYS A 212 -9.60 -16.09 -3.26
N SER A 213 -10.71 -15.36 -3.15
CA SER A 213 -11.44 -15.15 -1.89
C SER A 213 -10.58 -14.54 -0.79
N GLN A 214 -9.65 -13.63 -1.16
CA GLN A 214 -8.71 -13.01 -0.23
C GLN A 214 -9.14 -11.60 0.12
N GLU A 215 -9.23 -11.29 1.41
CA GLU A 215 -9.55 -9.93 1.87
C GLU A 215 -8.35 -9.00 1.70
N ILE A 216 -8.59 -7.77 1.22
CA ILE A 216 -7.55 -6.74 1.11
C ILE A 216 -7.95 -5.55 1.96
N ALA A 217 -7.09 -5.18 2.90
CA ALA A 217 -7.33 -4.06 3.80
C ALA A 217 -6.16 -3.06 3.76
N PHE A 218 -6.45 -1.77 3.85
CA PHE A 218 -5.46 -0.70 3.91
C PHE A 218 -5.42 -0.11 5.31
N TRP A 219 -4.23 -0.06 5.91
CA TRP A 219 -4.00 0.48 7.24
C TRP A 219 -3.10 1.71 7.16
N HIS A 220 -3.65 2.86 7.57
CA HIS A 220 -2.85 4.05 7.79
C HIS A 220 -2.09 3.94 9.13
N ILE A 221 -0.77 3.98 9.06
CA ILE A 221 0.13 3.86 10.21
C ILE A 221 1.00 5.12 10.35
N PRO A 222 1.51 5.43 11.55
CA PRO A 222 2.50 6.49 11.71
C PRO A 222 3.79 6.22 10.93
N ARG A 223 4.50 7.28 10.53
CA ARG A 223 5.71 7.17 9.69
C ARG A 223 6.83 6.40 10.38
N GLU A 224 6.97 6.58 11.68
CA GLU A 224 7.91 5.88 12.56
C GLU A 224 7.68 4.35 12.58
N GLU A 225 6.50 3.88 12.19
CA GLU A 225 6.21 2.45 12.05
C GLU A 225 6.49 1.93 10.63
N ASN A 226 6.87 2.81 9.68
CA ASN A 226 7.11 2.50 8.26
C ASN A 226 8.56 2.77 7.80
N GLU A 227 9.51 2.94 8.72
CA GLU A 227 10.87 3.42 8.44
C GLU A 227 11.66 2.57 7.43
N THR A 228 11.46 1.25 7.45
CA THR A 228 12.16 0.35 6.52
C THR A 228 11.69 0.57 5.09
N ALA A 229 10.37 0.64 4.88
CA ALA A 229 9.82 0.89 3.54
C ALA A 229 10.24 2.29 3.04
N ASP A 230 10.20 3.30 3.91
CA ASP A 230 10.64 4.67 3.59
C ASP A 230 12.11 4.75 3.17
N SER A 231 13.00 4.15 3.96
CA SER A 231 14.44 4.15 3.68
C SER A 231 14.75 3.44 2.35
N VAL A 232 14.10 2.31 2.09
CA VAL A 232 14.29 1.54 0.87
C VAL A 232 13.67 2.25 -0.34
N ALA A 233 12.52 2.90 -0.19
CA ALA A 233 11.90 3.69 -1.26
C ALA A 233 12.80 4.88 -1.64
N LYS A 234 13.38 5.59 -0.66
CA LYS A 234 14.36 6.67 -0.89
C LYS A 234 15.57 6.18 -1.66
N TYR A 235 16.10 5.01 -1.33
CA TYR A 235 17.18 4.42 -2.13
C TYR A 235 16.79 4.10 -3.56
N ALA A 236 15.58 3.59 -3.74
CA ALA A 236 15.08 3.21 -5.05
C ALA A 236 15.07 4.40 -6.04
N THR A 237 14.99 5.64 -5.54
CA THR A 237 15.13 6.87 -6.34
C THR A 237 16.48 6.99 -7.05
N THR A 238 17.55 6.43 -6.46
CA THR A 238 18.92 6.46 -6.97
C THR A 238 19.19 5.42 -8.06
N ARG A 239 18.24 4.49 -8.27
CA ARG A 239 18.39 3.42 -9.27
C ARG A 239 18.28 3.97 -10.70
N PRO A 240 18.82 3.26 -11.70
CA PRO A 240 18.75 3.68 -13.09
C PRO A 240 17.30 3.90 -13.55
N PRO A 241 17.08 4.77 -14.56
CA PRO A 241 15.75 5.00 -15.13
C PRO A 241 15.10 3.72 -15.64
N ARG A 242 13.77 3.67 -15.55
CA ARG A 242 12.96 2.55 -16.03
C ARG A 242 11.98 3.04 -17.08
N LEU A 243 12.34 2.81 -18.34
CA LEU A 243 11.59 3.31 -19.51
C LEU A 243 10.36 2.46 -19.87
N LYS A 244 10.16 1.31 -19.22
CA LYS A 244 9.01 0.42 -19.45
C LYS A 244 8.34 0.07 -18.13
N PHE A 245 7.01 0.19 -18.10
CA PHE A 245 6.17 -0.28 -17.00
C PHE A 245 6.23 -1.80 -16.86
N GLY A 246 6.34 -2.30 -15.62
CA GLY A 246 6.24 -3.73 -15.32
C GLY A 246 7.34 -4.23 -14.40
N VAL A 247 7.45 -5.54 -14.20
CA VAL A 247 8.62 -6.17 -13.56
C VAL A 247 9.48 -6.72 -14.70
N PRO A 248 10.82 -6.53 -14.73
CA PRO A 248 11.64 -7.19 -15.73
C PRO A 248 11.38 -8.69 -15.64
N LEU A 249 11.15 -9.35 -16.78
CA LEU A 249 11.10 -10.81 -16.79
C LEU A 249 12.39 -11.32 -16.16
N SER A 250 12.30 -12.36 -15.33
CA SER A 250 13.40 -12.94 -14.54
C SER A 250 14.63 -13.36 -15.35
N GLY A 251 14.61 -13.29 -16.69
CA GLY A 251 15.74 -13.54 -17.58
C GLY A 251 16.36 -12.31 -18.26
N ASN A 252 15.87 -11.08 -18.03
CA ASN A 252 16.35 -9.85 -18.67
C ASN A 252 16.79 -8.77 -17.65
N ILE A 253 17.34 -9.20 -16.52
CA ILE A 253 18.08 -8.29 -15.63
C ILE A 253 19.50 -8.20 -16.21
N PRO A 254 19.97 -7.02 -16.71
CA PRO A 254 21.39 -6.87 -16.99
C PRO A 254 22.15 -6.99 -15.68
N ILE A 255 22.85 -8.11 -15.55
CA ILE A 255 23.86 -8.35 -14.52
C ILE A 255 25.04 -7.43 -14.89
N PHE A 256 25.30 -6.44 -14.03
CA PHE A 256 26.50 -5.58 -14.02
C PHE A 256 26.70 -4.58 -15.17
N ILE A 257 26.91 -3.32 -14.80
CA ILE A 257 27.91 -2.45 -15.44
C ILE A 257 29.04 -2.31 -14.43
N ASP A 258 30.24 -2.70 -14.86
CA ASP A 258 31.49 -2.67 -14.11
C ASP A 258 31.87 -1.21 -13.73
N PRO A 259 32.11 -0.91 -12.44
CA PRO A 259 32.59 0.40 -12.00
C PRO A 259 34.02 0.75 -12.46
N SER A 260 34.78 -0.18 -13.04
CA SER A 260 36.18 0.04 -13.47
C SER A 260 36.34 0.75 -14.82
N GLN A 261 35.24 1.18 -15.45
CA GLN A 261 35.24 1.85 -16.77
C GLN A 261 34.87 3.34 -16.70
N VAL A 262 35.16 4.01 -15.58
CA VAL A 262 35.23 5.49 -15.50
C VAL A 262 36.57 5.90 -14.90
#